data_AF-A0A1W1HUH9-F1
#
_entry.id   AF-A0A1W1HUH9-F1
#
_cell.length_a   1.000
_cell.length_b   1.000
_cell.length_c   1.000
_cell.angle_alpha   90.00
_cell.angle_beta   90.00
_cell.angle_gamma   90.00
#
_symmetry.space_group_name_H-M   'P 1'
#
loop_
_entity.id
_entity.type
_entity.pdbx_description
1 polymer ?
#
loop_
_entity_poly.entity_id
_entity_poly.type
_entity_poly.pdbx_seq_one_letter_code
_entity_poly.pdbx_strand_id
1 'polypeptide(L)'
;MKAVKYTKEGVVIPSSWVKGWGKPVSIRRGANMVILESPERQASRQRFGQMVRKLRRAVQELGPLTAEQIAAEVAAVRAQRARRS
;
A
#
# COMPACT_ATOMS: atom_id res chain seq x y z
N MET A 1 28.00 -2.74 -3.69
CA MET A 1 26.98 -1.70 -3.42
C MET A 1 27.21 -0.53 -4.37
N LYS A 2 26.31 -0.20 -5.29
CA LYS A 2 26.49 1.02 -6.12
C LYS A 2 26.21 2.22 -5.20
N ALA A 3 27.25 2.97 -4.88
CA ALA A 3 27.16 4.16 -4.03
C ALA A 3 26.20 5.17 -4.65
N VAL A 4 25.17 5.54 -3.89
CA VAL A 4 24.27 6.62 -4.28
C VAL A 4 25.06 7.92 -4.17
N LYS A 5 25.03 8.75 -5.23
CA LYS A 5 25.78 10.01 -5.26
C LYS A 5 24.96 11.10 -4.58
N TYR A 6 25.53 11.72 -3.55
CA TYR A 6 24.97 12.91 -2.91
C TYR A 6 25.58 14.15 -3.56
N THR A 7 24.74 15.12 -3.89
CA THR A 7 25.14 16.44 -4.43
C THR A 7 24.54 17.54 -3.56
N LYS A 8 24.92 18.80 -3.81
CA LYS A 8 24.38 19.96 -3.06
C LYS A 8 22.87 20.12 -3.27
N GLU A 9 22.38 19.64 -4.40
CA GLU A 9 20.99 19.70 -4.84
C GLU A 9 20.15 18.48 -4.36
N GLY A 10 20.80 17.42 -3.86
CA GLY A 10 20.13 16.26 -3.29
C GLY A 10 20.77 14.92 -3.65
N VAL A 11 19.94 13.89 -3.77
CA VAL A 11 20.37 12.50 -4.00
C VAL A 11 20.15 12.14 -5.46
N VAL A 12 21.21 11.74 -6.16
CA VAL A 12 21.11 11.27 -7.55
C VAL A 12 20.72 9.80 -7.56
N ILE A 13 19.53 9.52 -8.06
CA ILE A 13 18.99 8.15 -8.15
C ILE A 13 19.30 7.59 -9.54
N PRO A 14 20.03 6.46 -9.64
CA PRO A 14 20.31 5.85 -10.93
C PRO A 14 19.03 5.49 -11.67
N SER A 15 18.87 5.96 -12.91
CA SER A 15 17.70 5.67 -13.75
C SER A 15 17.47 4.16 -13.96
N SER A 16 18.55 3.38 -13.94
CA SER A 16 18.50 1.91 -13.98
C SER A 16 17.66 1.28 -12.87
N TRP A 17 17.53 1.94 -11.71
CA TRP A 17 16.75 1.40 -10.58
C TRP A 17 15.25 1.51 -10.78
N VAL A 18 14.81 2.47 -11.61
CA VAL A 18 13.40 2.72 -11.92
C VAL A 18 13.06 2.38 -13.38
N LYS A 19 13.96 1.67 -14.07
CA LYS A 19 13.76 1.27 -15.46
C LYS A 19 12.57 0.33 -15.54
N GLY A 20 11.63 0.63 -16.44
CA GLY A 20 10.43 -0.18 -16.67
C GLY A 20 9.26 0.12 -15.73
N TRP A 21 9.37 1.09 -14.81
CA TRP A 21 8.30 1.45 -13.88
C TRP A 21 7.21 2.35 -14.50
N GLY A 22 7.28 2.68 -15.79
CA GLY A 22 6.41 3.70 -16.37
C GLY A 22 6.78 5.12 -15.92
N LYS A 23 6.27 6.14 -16.64
CA LYS A 23 6.46 7.56 -16.31
C LYS A 23 5.09 8.23 -16.15
N PRO A 24 4.92 9.15 -15.18
CA PRO A 24 5.92 9.60 -14.21
C PRO A 24 6.13 8.62 -13.05
N VAL A 25 7.35 8.59 -12.48
CA VAL A 25 7.64 7.90 -11.21
C VAL A 25 7.14 8.76 -10.05
N SER A 26 6.40 8.14 -9.12
CA SER A 26 5.88 8.82 -7.94
C SER A 26 6.94 8.93 -6.86
N ILE A 27 6.99 10.06 -6.15
CA ILE A 27 7.92 10.30 -5.05
C ILE A 27 7.14 10.64 -3.79
N ARG A 28 7.42 9.91 -2.71
CA ARG A 28 6.91 10.22 -1.36
C ARG A 28 8.06 10.40 -0.39
N ARG A 29 8.03 11.47 0.38
CA ARG A 29 8.99 11.72 1.46
C ARG A 29 8.39 11.23 2.79
N GLY A 30 9.14 10.41 3.51
CA GLY A 30 8.92 10.10 4.93
C GLY A 30 9.94 10.84 5.79
N ALA A 31 9.88 10.65 7.11
CA ALA A 31 10.75 11.35 8.05
C ALA A 31 12.25 11.16 7.73
N ASN A 32 12.67 9.92 7.47
CA ASN A 32 14.07 9.56 7.21
C ASN A 32 14.27 8.78 5.90
N MET A 33 13.26 8.76 5.02
CA MET A 33 13.31 7.95 3.79
C MET A 33 12.58 8.60 2.64
N VAL A 34 13.05 8.33 1.41
CA VAL A 34 12.33 8.65 0.18
C VAL A 34 11.87 7.34 -0.43
N ILE A 35 10.58 7.28 -0.77
CA ILE A 35 9.96 6.13 -1.42
C ILE A 35 9.64 6.53 -2.85
N LEU A 36 10.17 5.75 -3.80
CA LEU A 36 9.85 5.85 -5.21
C LEU A 36 8.89 4.71 -5.55
N GLU A 37 7.83 5.01 -6.31
CA GLU A 37 6.83 4.01 -6.70
C GLU A 37 6.49 4.15 -8.19
N SER A 38 6.23 3.03 -8.87
CA SER A 38 5.58 3.05 -10.20
C SER A 38 4.14 3.57 -10.09
N PRO A 39 3.52 4.05 -11.18
CA PRO A 39 2.10 4.43 -11.20
C PRO A 39 1.18 3.32 -10.71
N GLU A 40 1.43 2.07 -11.12
CA GLU A 40 0.60 0.92 -10.74
C GLU A 40 0.72 0.63 -9.24
N ARG A 41 1.94 0.72 -8.69
CA ARG A 41 2.18 0.57 -7.25
C ARG A 41 1.55 1.69 -6.45
N GLN A 42 1.64 2.93 -6.91
CA GLN A 42 0.95 4.06 -6.30
C GLN A 42 -0.56 3.82 -6.26
N ALA A 43 -1.16 3.44 -7.40
CA ALA A 43 -2.60 3.19 -7.50
C ALA A 43 -3.04 2.00 -6.62
N SER A 44 -2.25 0.93 -6.56
CA SER A 44 -2.50 -0.21 -5.68
C SER A 44 -2.46 0.20 -4.21
N ARG A 45 -1.44 0.97 -3.78
CA ARG A 45 -1.32 1.48 -2.42
C ARG A 45 -2.48 2.41 -2.04
N GLN A 46 -2.90 3.29 -2.94
CA GLN A 46 -4.03 4.18 -2.69
C GLN A 46 -5.32 3.39 -2.48
N ARG A 47 -5.60 2.38 -3.34
CA ARG A 47 -6.74 1.47 -3.17
C ARG A 47 -6.67 0.73 -1.82
N PHE A 48 -5.51 0.19 -1.46
CA PHE A 48 -5.32 -0.45 -0.16
C PHE A 48 -5.56 0.51 1.01
N GLY A 49 -5.01 1.71 0.96
CA GLY A 49 -5.23 2.74 1.97
C GLY A 49 -6.70 3.11 2.13
N GLN A 50 -7.46 3.19 1.04
CA GLN A 50 -8.90 3.42 1.09
C GLN A 50 -9.64 2.25 1.76
N MET A 51 -9.28 0.99 1.45
CA MET A 51 -9.87 -0.18 2.11
C MET A 51 -9.58 -0.18 3.61
N VAL A 52 -8.34 0.09 4.02
CA VAL A 52 -7.97 0.18 5.45
C VAL A 52 -8.74 1.29 6.15
N ARG A 53 -8.94 2.46 5.53
CA ARG A 53 -9.75 3.54 6.11
C ARG A 53 -11.20 3.13 6.30
N LYS A 54 -11.81 2.48 5.30
CA LYS A 54 -13.17 1.95 5.41
C LYS A 54 -13.29 0.93 6.55
N LEU A 55 -12.33 0.01 6.66
CA LEU A 55 -12.29 -0.97 7.75
C LEU A 55 -12.18 -0.29 9.11
N ARG A 56 -11.26 0.68 9.28
CA ARG A 56 -11.12 1.41 10.54
C ARG A 56 -12.39 2.15 10.92
N ARG A 57 -13.07 2.77 9.95
CA ARG A 57 -14.34 3.45 10.18
C ARG A 57 -15.43 2.46 10.62
N ALA A 58 -15.56 1.33 9.94
CA ALA A 58 -16.51 0.29 10.32
C ALA A 58 -16.25 -0.24 11.75
N VAL A 59 -14.99 -0.44 12.12
CA VAL A 59 -14.62 -0.84 13.50
C VAL A 59 -14.99 0.23 14.52
N GLN A 60 -14.81 1.52 14.19
CA GLN A 60 -15.24 2.61 15.07
C GLN A 60 -16.77 2.66 15.24
N GLU A 61 -17.53 2.38 14.18
CA GLU A 61 -19.01 2.35 14.20
C GLU A 61 -19.56 1.10 14.93
N LEU A 62 -18.91 -0.06 14.79
CA LEU A 62 -19.33 -1.32 15.39
C LEU A 62 -18.85 -1.49 16.85
N GLY A 63 -17.87 -0.71 17.29
CA GLY A 63 -17.18 -0.93 18.56
C GLY A 63 -16.17 -2.08 18.49
N PRO A 64 -15.55 -2.45 19.63
CA PRO A 64 -14.55 -3.52 19.67
C PRO A 64 -15.19 -4.86 19.30
N LEU A 65 -14.78 -5.42 18.17
CA LEU A 65 -15.15 -6.76 17.72
C LEU A 65 -14.27 -7.80 18.41
N THR A 66 -14.87 -8.91 18.84
CA THR A 66 -14.09 -10.05 19.36
C THR A 66 -13.45 -10.82 18.20
N ALA A 67 -12.39 -11.57 18.50
CA ALA A 67 -11.73 -12.42 17.51
C ALA A 67 -12.70 -13.46 16.91
N GLU A 68 -13.66 -13.96 17.69
CA GLU A 68 -14.68 -14.92 17.22
C GLU A 68 -15.63 -14.29 16.21
N GLN A 69 -16.08 -13.04 16.44
CA GLN A 69 -16.94 -12.32 15.50
C GLN A 69 -16.24 -12.11 14.16
N ILE A 70 -14.95 -11.75 14.19
CA ILE A 70 -14.14 -11.60 12.97
C ILE A 70 -13.99 -12.95 12.26
N ALA A 71 -13.69 -14.03 12.99
CA ALA A 71 -13.52 -15.36 12.41
C ALA A 71 -14.81 -15.88 11.76
N ALA A 72 -15.96 -15.68 12.42
CA ALA A 72 -17.27 -16.06 11.89
C ALA A 72 -17.59 -15.32 10.59
N GLU A 73 -17.36 -14.00 10.54
CA GLU A 73 -17.61 -13.19 9.35
C GLU A 73 -16.67 -13.59 8.20
N VAL A 74 -15.37 -13.81 8.49
CA VAL A 74 -14.41 -14.30 7.49
C VAL A 74 -14.83 -15.67 6.93
N ALA A 75 -15.31 -16.57 7.79
CA ALA A 75 -15.82 -17.88 7.36
C ALA A 75 -17.06 -17.74 6.46
N ALA A 76 -18.01 -16.86 6.81
CA ALA A 76 -19.19 -16.58 6.01
C ALA A 76 -18.83 -16.05 4.61
N VAL A 77 -17.91 -15.08 4.53
CA VAL A 77 -17.41 -14.54 3.24
C VAL A 77 -16.73 -15.61 2.41
N ARG A 78 -15.91 -16.48 3.01
CA ARG A 78 -15.26 -17.58 2.29
C ARG A 78 -16.28 -18.58 1.73
N ALA A 79 -17.26 -18.97 2.53
CA ALA A 79 -18.32 -19.88 2.09
C ALA A 79 -19.16 -19.26 0.94
N GLN A 80 -19.48 -17.97 1.04
CA GLN A 80 -20.20 -17.27 -0.03
C GLN A 80 -19.40 -17.21 -1.34
N ARG A 81 -18.09 -16.97 -1.28
CA ARG A 81 -17.22 -16.97 -2.47
C ARG A 81 -17.14 -18.35 -3.11
N ALA A 82 -16.98 -19.40 -2.31
CA ALA A 82 -16.94 -20.78 -2.80
C ALA A 82 -18.24 -21.23 -3.47
N ARG A 83 -19.39 -20.64 -3.11
CA ARG A 83 -20.68 -20.89 -3.78
C ARG A 83 -20.86 -20.12 -5.09
N ARG A 84 -20.06 -19.08 -5.33
CA ARG A 84 -20.13 -18.22 -6.52
C ARG A 84 -19.07 -18.59 -7.58
N SER A 85 -18.13 -19.46 -7.24
CA SER A 85 -17.19 -20.10 -8.16
C SER A 85 -17.76 -21.40 -8.69
#